data_AF-A0A1H0IW78-F1
#
_entry.id   AF-A0A1H0IW78-F1
#
_cell.length_a   1.000
_cell.length_b   1.000
_cell.length_c   1.000
_cell.angle_alpha   90.00
_cell.angle_beta   90.00
_cell.angle_gamma   90.00
#
_symmetry.space_group_name_H-M   'P 1'
#
loop_
_entity.id
_entity.type
_entity.pdbx_description
1 polymer ?
#
loop_
_entity_poly.entity_id
_entity_poly.type
_entity_poly.pdbx_seq_one_letter_code
_entity_poly.pdbx_strand_id
1 'polypeptide(L)'
;MVRSVFEIVKAPLGWSVFADNVKIAGVYDSRSAALEAAALAASFAVSDGVAVQINVPGEDEARPRWATTILSNREPTAAPSPSQDADSKSPA
;
A
#
# COMPACT_ATOMS: atom_id res chain seq x y z
N MET A 1 13.97 18.76 7.25
CA MET A 1 12.55 18.97 6.90
C MET A 1 11.73 18.33 8.00
N VAL A 2 10.88 19.09 8.70
CA VAL A 2 10.02 18.54 9.76
C VAL A 2 8.90 17.76 9.09
N ARG A 3 8.64 16.55 9.56
CA ARG A 3 7.59 15.67 9.04
C ARG A 3 6.71 15.24 10.20
N SER A 4 5.40 15.43 10.06
CA SER A 4 4.40 14.90 11.00
C SER A 4 3.83 13.58 10.47
N VAL A 5 3.76 12.60 11.35
CA VAL A 5 3.23 11.27 11.04
C VAL A 5 1.92 11.07 11.77
N PHE A 6 0.85 10.88 11.01
CA PHE A 6 -0.48 10.56 11.52
C PHE A 6 -0.71 9.06 11.40
N GLU A 7 -1.04 8.40 12.50
CA GLU A 7 -1.28 6.96 12.56
C GLU A 7 -2.72 6.68 13.00
N ILE A 8 -3.43 5.93 12.18
CA ILE A 8 -4.78 5.46 12.50
C ILE A 8 -4.65 4.06 13.11
N VAL A 9 -5.18 3.86 14.31
CA VAL A 9 -5.04 2.60 15.05
C VAL A 9 -6.43 2.08 15.43
N LYS A 10 -6.63 0.76 15.30
CA LYS A 10 -7.85 0.12 15.80
C LYS A 10 -7.85 0.12 17.33
N ALA A 11 -8.85 0.76 17.92
CA ALA A 11 -9.10 0.77 19.36
C ALA A 11 -10.23 -0.23 19.72
N PRO A 12 -10.35 -0.66 20.99
CA PRO A 12 -11.41 -1.59 21.41
C PRO A 12 -12.83 -1.12 21.06
N LEU A 13 -13.08 0.19 21.13
CA LEU A 13 -14.39 0.80 20.89
C LEU A 13 -14.53 1.43 19.50
N GLY A 14 -13.53 1.32 18.62
CA GLY A 14 -13.55 2.02 17.33
C GLY A 14 -12.17 2.26 16.74
N TRP A 15 -11.88 3.48 16.32
CA TRP A 15 -10.63 3.91 15.70
C TRP A 15 -10.06 5.12 16.41
N SER A 16 -8.74 5.21 16.53
CA SER A 16 -8.05 6.34 17.16
C SER A 16 -6.98 6.89 16.22
N VAL A 17 -6.74 8.19 16.30
CA VAL A 17 -5.74 8.89 15.50
C VAL A 17 -4.64 9.42 16.42
N PHE A 18 -3.41 9.12 16.06
CA PHE A 18 -2.21 9.64 16.70
C PHE A 18 -1.48 10.55 15.72
N ALA A 19 -0.94 11.67 16.18
CA ALA A 19 0.02 12.48 15.44
C ALA A 19 1.33 12.48 16.22
N ASP A 20 2.41 12.03 15.60
CA ASP A 20 3.74 12.00 16.21
C ASP A 20 3.75 11.29 17.58
N ASN A 21 3.02 10.17 17.69
CA ASN A 21 2.77 9.38 18.91
C ASN A 21 1.86 10.04 19.97
N VAL A 22 1.33 11.23 19.71
CA VAL A 22 0.37 11.91 20.58
C VAL A 22 -1.04 11.63 20.08
N LYS A 23 -1.92 11.12 20.95
CA LYS A 23 -3.33 10.93 20.60
C LYS A 23 -4.01 12.29 20.43
N ILE A 24 -4.42 12.62 19.21
CA ILE A 24 -4.96 13.96 18.89
C ILE A 24 -6.48 14.04 18.96
N ALA A 25 -7.18 12.90 19.03
CA ALA A 25 -8.64 12.88 19.04
C ALA A 25 -9.24 11.69 19.78
N GLY A 26 -10.55 11.74 19.97
CA GLY A 26 -11.37 10.69 20.58
C GLY A 26 -11.42 9.40 19.76
N VAL A 27 -12.29 8.47 20.18
CA VAL A 27 -12.55 7.24 19.46
C VAL A 27 -13.61 7.50 18.39
N TYR A 28 -13.29 7.22 17.14
CA TYR A 28 -14.19 7.28 15.99
C TYR A 28 -14.89 5.93 15.80
N ASP A 29 -16.14 5.98 15.35
CA ASP A 29 -16.98 4.81 15.05
C ASP A 29 -16.48 4.03 13.82
N SER A 30 -15.88 4.71 12.84
CA SER A 30 -15.43 4.12 11.58
C SER A 30 -13.99 4.48 11.21
N ARG A 31 -13.35 3.64 10.37
CA ARG A 31 -12.00 3.90 9.83
C ARG A 31 -11.98 5.16 8.99
N SER A 32 -13.04 5.36 8.19
CA SER A 32 -13.18 6.54 7.34
C SER A 32 -13.30 7.81 8.18
N ALA A 33 -14.08 7.80 9.26
CA ALA A 33 -14.18 8.95 10.16
C ALA A 33 -12.83 9.31 10.82
N ALA A 34 -12.05 8.30 11.23
CA ALA A 34 -10.70 8.54 11.71
C ALA A 34 -9.76 9.09 10.63
N LEU A 35 -9.91 8.65 9.37
CA LEU A 35 -9.12 9.16 8.24
C LEU A 35 -9.45 10.62 7.92
N GLU A 36 -10.74 10.98 7.87
CA GLU A 36 -11.16 12.37 7.65
C GLU A 36 -10.61 13.29 8.74
N ALA A 37 -10.64 12.86 10.00
CA ALA A 37 -10.05 13.62 11.09
C ALA A 37 -8.53 13.75 10.98
N ALA A 38 -7.82 12.67 10.61
CA ALA A 38 -6.39 12.70 10.38
C ALA A 38 -6.02 13.63 9.20
N ALA A 39 -6.80 13.59 8.12
CA ALA A 39 -6.63 14.45 6.95
C ALA A 39 -6.87 15.93 7.29
N LEU A 40 -7.88 16.23 8.12
CA LEU A 40 -8.14 17.58 8.61
C LEU A 40 -6.96 18.10 9.44
N ALA A 41 -6.46 17.31 10.39
CA ALA A 41 -5.29 17.67 11.19
C ALA A 41 -4.02 17.83 10.32
N ALA A 42 -3.85 16.95 9.33
CA ALA A 42 -2.77 17.05 8.35
C ALA A 42 -2.85 18.33 7.50
N SER A 43 -4.05 18.80 7.15
CA SER A 43 -4.21 20.02 6.35
C SER A 43 -3.66 21.26 7.08
N PHE A 44 -3.78 21.32 8.41
CA PHE A 44 -3.17 22.37 9.22
C PHE A 44 -1.65 22.27 9.18
N ALA A 45 -1.10 21.08 9.40
CA ALA A 45 0.35 20.86 9.33
C ALA A 45 0.95 21.21 7.96
N VAL A 46 0.25 20.87 6.86
CA VAL A 46 0.65 21.28 5.50
C VAL A 46 0.61 22.80 5.34
N SER A 47 -0.39 23.47 5.91
CA SER A 47 -0.48 24.93 5.87
C SER A 47 0.70 25.61 6.58
N ASP A 48 1.25 24.96 7.61
CA ASP A 48 2.45 25.39 8.33
C ASP A 48 3.77 25.01 7.61
N GLY A 49 3.69 24.41 6.41
CA GLY A 49 4.85 23.98 5.63
C GLY A 49 5.48 22.66 6.11
N VAL A 50 4.78 21.89 6.94
CA VAL A 50 5.23 20.59 7.45
C VAL A 50 4.88 19.48 6.45
N ALA A 51 5.82 18.56 6.21
CA ALA A 51 5.54 17.38 5.41
C ALA A 51 4.67 16.39 6.20
N VAL A 52 3.67 15.77 5.57
CA VAL A 52 2.73 14.88 6.26
C VAL A 52 2.83 13.45 5.73
N GLN A 53 2.77 12.47 6.62
CA GLN A 53 2.45 11.07 6.30
C GLN A 53 1.19 10.65 7.04
N ILE A 54 0.28 9.95 6.37
CA ILE A 54 -0.88 9.34 7.02
C ILE A 54 -0.77 7.83 6.82
N ASN A 55 -0.64 7.09 7.92
CA ASN A 55 -0.60 5.64 7.96
C ASN A 55 -1.98 5.11 8.34
N VAL A 56 -2.60 4.39 7.41
CA VAL A 56 -3.88 3.73 7.63
C VAL A 56 -3.62 2.23 7.56
N PRO A 57 -3.92 1.46 8.61
CA PRO A 57 -3.85 0.00 8.53
C PRO A 57 -4.87 -0.46 7.48
N GLY A 58 -4.38 -1.25 6.53
CA GLY A 58 -5.27 -2.00 5.65
C GLY A 58 -6.10 -2.97 6.49
N GLU A 59 -7.33 -3.23 6.06
CA GLU A 59 -8.00 -4.45 6.51
C GLU A 59 -7.21 -5.63 5.94
N ASP A 60 -6.56 -6.40 6.80
CA ASP A 60 -6.26 -7.79 6.48
C ASP A 60 -7.57 -8.59 6.61
N GLU A 61 -8.56 -8.22 5.79
CA GLU A 61 -9.80 -8.97 5.63
C GLU A 61 -10.11 -8.99 4.14
N ALA A 62 -9.71 -10.09 3.52
CA ALA A 62 -9.90 -10.42 2.11
C ALA A 62 -9.40 -9.36 1.11
N ARG A 63 -8.10 -9.45 0.76
CA ARG A 63 -7.67 -9.15 -0.60
C ARG A 63 -8.69 -9.82 -1.55
N PRO A 64 -9.52 -9.07 -2.30
CA PRO A 64 -10.41 -9.73 -3.23
C PRO A 64 -9.49 -10.42 -4.26
N ARG A 65 -9.76 -11.70 -4.49
CA ARG A 65 -8.88 -12.67 -5.16
C ARG A 65 -8.45 -12.23 -6.59
N TRP A 66 -9.08 -11.18 -7.13
CA TRP A 66 -8.80 -10.59 -8.44
C TRP A 66 -7.68 -9.53 -8.44
N ALA A 67 -7.27 -8.99 -7.27
CA ALA A 67 -6.22 -7.96 -7.20
C ALA A 67 -4.78 -8.49 -7.43
N THR A 68 -4.62 -9.80 -7.66
CA THR A 68 -3.31 -10.42 -7.98
C THR A 68 -2.93 -10.33 -9.47
N THR A 69 -3.84 -9.94 -10.38
CA THR A 69 -3.60 -10.14 -11.83
C THR A 69 -2.82 -9.01 -12.54
N ILE A 70 -2.70 -7.80 -11.99
CA ILE A 70 -2.15 -6.66 -12.77
C ILE A 70 -0.60 -6.67 -12.88
N LEU A 71 0.11 -7.62 -12.25
CA LEU A 71 1.58 -7.67 -12.28
C LEU A 71 2.20 -8.95 -12.88
N SER A 72 1.41 -9.87 -13.45
CA SER A 72 1.95 -11.12 -14.05
C SER A 72 2.15 -11.09 -15.58
N ASN A 73 1.83 -10.00 -16.28
CA ASN A 73 1.87 -9.96 -17.76
C ASN A 73 3.00 -9.11 -18.38
N ARG A 74 4.09 -8.85 -17.66
CA ARG A 74 5.32 -8.34 -18.28
C ARG A 74 6.44 -9.37 -18.15
N GLU A 75 6.32 -10.44 -18.93
CA GLU A 75 7.49 -11.23 -19.31
C GLU A 75 8.16 -10.49 -20.48
N PRO A 76 9.45 -10.09 -20.37
CA PRO A 76 10.17 -9.53 -21.50
C PRO A 76 10.45 -10.67 -22.49
N THR A 77 9.82 -10.61 -23.67
CA THR A 77 10.16 -11.48 -24.81
C THR A 77 11.67 -11.48 -25.03
N ALA A 78 12.31 -12.57 -24.62
CA ALA A 78 13.70 -12.85 -24.91
C ALA A 78 13.85 -13.13 -26.41
N ALA A 79 14.94 -12.61 -26.98
CA ALA A 79 15.31 -12.75 -28.39
C ALA A 79 15.40 -14.22 -28.85
N PRO A 80 15.17 -14.52 -30.14
CA PRO A 80 15.34 -15.89 -30.64
C PRO A 80 16.84 -16.25 -30.71
N SER A 81 17.19 -17.44 -30.23
CA SER A 81 18.51 -18.04 -30.37
C SER A 81 18.37 -19.51 -30.82
N PRO A 82 19.40 -20.06 -31.48
CA PRO A 82 19.27 -20.87 -32.70
C PRO A 82 19.09 -22.36 -32.42
N SER A 83 18.46 -23.08 -33.34
CA SER A 83 18.34 -24.54 -33.31
C SER A 83 19.49 -25.20 -34.09
N GLN A 84 20.49 -25.71 -33.37
CA GLN A 84 21.33 -26.86 -33.76
C GLN A 84 20.92 -28.02 -32.84
N ASP A 85 20.60 -29.21 -33.33
CA ASP A 85 21.46 -30.39 -33.57
C ASP A 85 20.45 -31.57 -33.60
N ALA A 86 20.64 -32.76 -34.18
CA ALA A 86 21.64 -33.41 -35.01
C ALA A 86 21.05 -34.80 -35.41
N ASP A 87 21.81 -35.53 -36.21
CA ASP A 87 21.97 -37.00 -36.12
C ASP A 87 21.26 -37.91 -37.14
N SER A 88 21.96 -38.10 -38.27
CA SER A 88 22.40 -39.39 -38.82
C SER A 88 21.67 -40.69 -38.44
N LYS A 89 21.01 -41.35 -39.41
CA LYS A 89 21.11 -42.82 -39.62
C LYS A 89 20.50 -43.33 -40.95
N SER A 90 21.34 -43.74 -41.90
CA SER A 90 21.04 -44.76 -42.95
C SER A 90 21.15 -46.17 -42.31
N PRO A 91 20.53 -47.29 -42.80
CA PRO A 91 20.51 -47.84 -44.17
C PRO A 91 19.08 -48.34 -44.59
N ALA A 92 18.77 -48.89 -45.77
CA ALA A 92 19.45 -49.79 -46.70
C ALA A 92 18.91 -49.62 -48.14
#